data_AF-A0A923DGM8-F1
#
_entry.id   AF-A0A923DGM8-F1
#
_cell.length_a   1.000
_cell.length_b   1.000
_cell.length_c   1.000
_cell.angle_alpha   90.00
_cell.angle_beta   90.00
_cell.angle_gamma   90.00
#
_symmetry.space_group_name_H-M   'P 1'
#
loop_
_entity.id
_entity.type
_entity.pdbx_description
1 polymer ?
#
loop_
_entity_poly.entity_id
_entity_poly.type
_entity_poly.pdbx_seq_one_letter_code
_entity_poly.pdbx_strand_id
1 'polypeptide(L)' 'MAHVGLITGETKFSYTTIEGNTDDGGSREGDGVYARIRNKRSIHAIADYCMSKDEKQKYPGK' A
#
# COMPACT_ATOMS: atom_id res chain seq x y z
N MET A 1 7.48 -0.22 13.64
CA MET A 1 6.44 0.75 13.21
C MET A 1 5.64 0.10 12.09
N ALA A 2 4.32 0.03 12.20
CA ALA A 2 3.46 -0.44 11.12
C ALA A 2 3.23 0.73 10.15
N HIS A 3 3.46 0.52 8.86
CA HIS A 3 3.28 1.51 7.80
C HIS A 3 2.13 1.08 6.89
N VAL A 4 1.28 2.04 6.51
CA VAL A 4 0.14 1.83 5.63
C VAL A 4 0.19 2.88 4.53
N GLY A 5 -0.14 2.46 3.31
CA GLY A 5 -0.24 3.32 2.13
C GLY A 5 -1.47 2.98 1.31
N LEU A 6 -1.91 3.90 0.46
CA LEU A 6 -3.01 3.70 -0.47
C LEU A 6 -2.46 3.23 -1.82
N ILE A 7 -2.90 2.07 -2.31
CA ILE A 7 -2.57 1.60 -3.66
C ILE A 7 -3.41 2.40 -4.67
N THR A 8 -2.74 3.05 -5.62
CA THR A 8 -3.38 3.83 -6.69
C THR A 8 -3.17 3.22 -8.09
N GLY A 9 -2.30 2.22 -8.20
CA GLY A 9 -2.07 1.50 -9.44
C GLY A 9 -1.30 0.20 -9.24
N GLU A 10 -1.41 -0.68 -10.22
CA GLU A 10 -0.80 -2.01 -10.20
C GLU A 10 -0.12 -2.32 -11.53
N THR A 11 1.10 -2.83 -11.47
CA THR A 11 1.77 -3.51 -12.57
C THR A 11 1.93 -4.99 -12.23
N LYS A 12 2.53 -5.78 -13.13
CA LYS A 12 2.79 -7.20 -12.86
C LYS A 12 3.52 -7.46 -11.53
N PHE A 13 4.50 -6.62 -11.18
CA PHE A 13 5.41 -6.89 -10.05
C PHE A 13 5.39 -5.83 -8.94
N SER A 14 4.76 -4.67 -9.17
CA SER A 14 4.81 -3.55 -8.24
C SER A 14 3.46 -2.85 -8.12
N TYR A 15 3.25 -2.18 -6.99
CA TYR A 15 2.17 -1.24 -6.77
C TYR A 15 2.71 0.19 -6.79
N THR A 16 1.94 1.10 -7.38
CA THR A 16 2.07 2.54 -7.16
C THR A 16 1.24 2.87 -5.92
N THR A 17 1.84 3.60 -5.00
CA THR A 17 1.27 3.87 -3.68
C THR A 17 1.38 5.34 -3.32
N ILE A 18 0.42 5.85 -2.55
CA ILE A 18 0.50 7.14 -1.88
C ILE A 18 0.71 6.85 -0.39
N GLU A 19 1.84 7.30 0.14
CA GLU A 19 2.30 6.97 1.48
C GLU A 19 2.62 8.26 2.25
N GLY A 20 2.09 8.38 3.47
CA GLY A 20 2.45 9.44 4.41
C GLY A 20 3.64 9.03 5.27
N ASN A 21 4.52 9.99 5.59
CA ASN A 21 5.68 9.82 6.49
C ASN A 21 6.60 8.65 6.14
N THR A 22 7.35 8.78 5.05
CA THR A 22 8.50 7.91 4.75
C THR A 22 9.78 8.73 4.75
N ASP A 23 10.34 8.99 5.93
CA ASP A 23 11.79 9.08 6.09
C ASP A 23 12.32 7.68 6.50
N ASP A 24 13.63 7.46 6.44
CA ASP A 24 14.23 6.17 6.85
C ASP A 24 13.97 5.84 8.35
N GLY A 25 13.48 6.81 9.14
CA GLY A 25 13.27 6.70 10.59
C GLY A 25 11.82 6.50 11.06
N GLY A 26 10.81 6.71 10.21
CA GLY A 26 9.40 6.69 10.60
C GLY A 26 9.00 7.86 11.51
N SER A 27 9.51 9.08 11.25
CA SER A 27 9.29 10.25 12.11
C SER A 27 7.81 10.60 12.30
N ARG A 28 7.46 10.96 13.55
CA ARG A 28 6.11 11.36 13.99
C ARG A 28 5.67 12.71 13.42
N GLU A 29 6.61 13.57 13.04
CA GLU A 29 6.33 14.93 12.56
C GLU A 29 6.18 15.01 11.03
N GLY A 30 6.63 13.99 10.29
CA GLY A 30 6.27 13.76 8.90
C GLY A 30 6.76 14.77 7.87
N ASP A 31 7.58 14.31 6.93
CA ASP A 31 8.12 15.16 5.85
C ASP A 31 7.12 15.39 4.70
N GLY A 32 5.99 14.67 4.70
CA GLY A 32 4.89 14.87 3.75
C GLY A 32 4.30 13.57 3.21
N VAL A 33 3.61 13.71 2.07
CA VAL A 33 2.93 12.63 1.35
C VAL A 33 3.62 12.40 0.02
N TYR A 34 3.99 11.16 -0.28
CA TYR A 34 4.79 10.82 -1.46
C TYR A 34 4.19 9.68 -2.26
N ALA A 35 4.38 9.74 -3.58
CA ALA A 35 4.18 8.60 -4.44
C ALA A 35 5.39 7.65 -4.33
N ARG A 36 5.14 6.37 -4.07
CA ARG A 36 6.18 5.33 -3.98
C ARG A 36 5.82 4.14 -4.86
N ILE A 37 6.86 3.46 -5.35
CA ILE A 37 6.73 2.17 -6.02
C ILE A 37 7.16 1.10 -5.02
N ARG A 38 6.25 0.19 -4.68
CA ARG A 38 6.50 -0.93 -3.77
C ARG A 38 6.46 -2.25 -4.53
N ASN A 39 7.42 -3.12 -4.29
CA ASN A 39 7.40 -4.47 -4.86
C ASN A 39 6.28 -5.29 -4.19
N LYS A 40 5.52 -6.08 -4.95
CA LYS A 40 4.43 -6.91 -4.37
C LYS A 40 4.90 -7.92 -3.33
N ARG A 41 6.17 -8.30 -3.34
CA ARG A 41 6.78 -9.21 -2.35
C ARG A 41 7.12 -8.51 -1.05
N SER A 42 7.29 -7.18 -1.03
CA SER A 42 7.52 -6.43 0.20
C SER A 42 6.23 -6.08 0.94
N ILE A 43 5.06 -6.32 0.33
CA ILE A 43 3.76 -6.05 0.95
C ILE A 43 3.37 -7.23 1.84
N HIS A 44 3.17 -6.94 3.12
CA HIS A 44 2.75 -7.92 4.11
C HIS A 44 1.28 -8.30 3.96
N ALA A 45 0.39 -7.31 3.84
CA ALA A 45 -1.04 -7.51 3.67
C ALA A 45 -1.67 -6.38 2.85
N ILE A 46 -2.79 -6.68 2.20
CA ILE A 46 -3.63 -5.69 1.51
C ILE A 46 -5.02 -5.77 2.13
N ALA A 47 -5.55 -4.61 2.54
CA ALA A 47 -6.91 -4.50 3.03
C ALA A 47 -7.76 -3.80 1.98
N ASP A 48 -8.89 -4.43 1.64
CA ASP A 48 -9.86 -3.88 0.71
C ASP A 48 -11.13 -3.45 1.46
N TYR A 49 -11.29 -2.12 1.54
CA TYR A 49 -12.38 -1.45 2.23
C TYR A 49 -13.51 -1.01 1.29
N CYS A 50 -13.31 -1.12 -0.02
CA CYS A 50 -14.23 -0.55 -1.01
C CYS A 50 -15.03 -1.60 -1.77
N MET A 51 -14.57 -2.86 -1.82
CA MET A 51 -15.24 -3.91 -2.60
C MET A 51 -16.31 -4.69 -1.81
N SER A 52 -17.38 -5.05 -2.53
CA SER A 52 -18.40 -5.99 -2.04
C SER A 52 -17.82 -7.40 -1.90
N LYS A 53 -18.49 -8.28 -1.13
CA LYS A 53 -17.98 -9.66 -0.88
C LYS A 53 -17.72 -10.44 -2.17
N ASP A 54 -18.50 -10.18 -3.21
CA ASP A 54 -18.45 -10.91 -4.48
C ASP A 54 -17.22 -10.54 -5.33
N GLU A 55 -16.70 -9.32 -5.19
CA GLU A 55 -15.53 -8.85 -5.95
C GLU A 55 -14.19 -9.27 -5.32
N LYS A 56 -14.18 -9.54 -4.01
CA LYS A 56 -13.00 -9.99 -3.25
C LYS A 56 -12.46 -11.35 -3.71
N GLN A 57 -13.28 -12.16 -4.38
CA GLN A 57 -12.87 -13.46 -4.93
C GLN A 57 -11.90 -13.33 -6.11
N LYS A 58 -11.85 -12.17 -6.79
CA LYS A 58 -10.92 -11.92 -7.91
C LYS A 58 -9.50 -11.59 -7.43
N TYR A 59 -9.36 -11.06 -6.22
CA TYR A 59 -8.08 -10.72 -5.59
C TYR A 59 -8.06 -11.26 -4.15
N PRO A 60 -8.07 -12.59 -3.96
CA PRO A 60 -7.99 -13.14 -2.62
C PRO A 60 -6.68 -12.64 -1.99
N GLY A 61 -6.80 -11.95 -0.85
CA GLY A 61 -5.65 -11.60 -0.04
C GLY A 61 -4.77 -12.84 0.15
N LYS A 62 -3.46 -12.67 0.03
CA LYS A 62 -2.47 -13.75 0.17
C LYS A 62 -2.68 -14.60 1.40
#